data_AF-A0A1F9QY71-F1
#
_entry.id   AF-A0A1F9QY71-F1
#
_cell.length_a   1.000
_cell.length_b   1.000
_cell.length_c   1.000
_cell.angle_alpha   90.00
_cell.angle_beta   90.00
_cell.angle_gamma   90.00
#
_symmetry.space_group_name_H-M   'P 1'
#
loop_
_entity.id
_entity.type
_entity.pdbx_description
1 polymer ?
#
loop_
_entity_poly.entity_id
_entity_poly.type
_entity_poly.pdbx_seq_one_letter_code
_entity_poly.pdbx_strand_id
1 'polypeptide(L)'
;MRRCGKEMKLRILTLRRLNRATVLLLLALAPVRAAGVARIPRLAFATGQVIAISEMKADPSTLLFEAATSSRYGHLGVVADTAEGLMVYHSVPRHVQKTPLADFLARARVNGRLDPPFTLLRHAEPLTHAERSDLVKVMDDMVARKVPFNYSMAMNPSSVNCSELVRRVFEAIGRSGLGEVGPIGRHYGAFDGALLPIFKISRPPEGSLGVSPASIVHSPQLEVVYAKLPVDRMVSDAEIFNAWKDGGGLDQLARVTRIPRGKLIEDLGKAASDRPARDYPSTWRPPRR
;
A
#
# COMPACT_ATOMS: atom_id res chain seq x y z
N MET A 1 -40.40 46.79 60.95
CA MET A 1 -39.49 46.04 61.86
C MET A 1 -38.38 45.45 60.99
N ARG A 2 -37.19 46.07 60.93
CA ARG A 2 -35.99 45.86 61.77
C ARG A 2 -35.29 44.49 61.58
N ARG A 3 -34.05 44.58 61.05
CA ARG A 3 -32.86 43.70 61.19
C ARG A 3 -32.95 42.34 60.47
N CYS A 4 -31.89 41.68 60.01
CA CYS A 4 -30.43 41.77 60.10
C CYS A 4 -29.94 40.77 59.02
N GLY A 5 -29.06 41.09 58.07
CA GLY A 5 -27.62 41.20 58.31
C GLY A 5 -26.97 39.83 58.57
N LYS A 6 -26.44 39.17 57.53
CA LYS A 6 -25.27 38.27 57.66
C LYS A 6 -24.44 38.27 56.38
N GLU A 7 -23.25 38.83 56.55
CA GLU A 7 -22.15 38.98 55.61
C GLU A 7 -21.68 37.63 55.07
N MET A 8 -21.47 37.54 53.75
CA MET A 8 -20.71 36.45 53.14
C MET A 8 -19.29 36.95 52.85
N LYS A 9 -18.38 36.65 53.77
CA LYS A 9 -16.95 36.99 53.66
C LYS A 9 -16.27 36.18 52.55
N LEU A 10 -15.73 36.94 51.61
CA LEU A 10 -14.64 36.63 50.70
C LEU A 10 -13.61 35.65 51.28
N ARG A 11 -13.36 34.53 50.59
CA ARG A 11 -12.08 33.79 50.67
C ARG A 11 -11.47 33.73 49.28
N ILE A 12 -10.70 34.77 48.96
CA ILE A 12 -9.68 34.74 47.92
C ILE A 12 -8.55 33.86 48.45
N LEU A 13 -8.50 32.61 48.01
CA LEU A 13 -7.39 31.70 48.25
C LEU A 13 -6.41 31.81 47.07
N THR A 14 -5.44 32.71 47.25
CA THR A 14 -4.02 32.56 46.92
C THR A 14 -3.63 31.38 46.00
N LEU A 15 -3.74 31.60 44.69
CA LEU A 15 -2.92 30.91 43.68
C LEU A 15 -1.58 31.65 43.54
N ARG A 16 -0.72 31.54 44.56
CA ARG A 16 0.69 31.95 44.49
C ARG A 16 1.55 30.79 44.95
N ARG A 17 2.06 30.05 43.95
CA ARG A 17 3.23 29.14 43.94
C ARG A 17 2.92 27.94 43.03
N LEU A 18 2.72 28.19 41.74
CA LEU A 18 3.01 27.16 40.75
C LEU A 18 4.52 26.95 40.77
N ASN A 19 4.94 25.79 41.26
CA ASN A 19 6.32 25.33 41.27
C ASN A 19 6.89 25.37 39.85
N ARG A 20 8.01 26.06 39.66
CA ARG A 20 8.80 26.04 38.42
C ARG A 20 9.19 24.61 37.98
N ALA A 21 9.17 23.65 38.90
CA ALA A 21 9.38 22.22 38.62
C ALA A 21 8.28 21.59 37.73
N THR A 22 7.04 22.09 37.76
CA THR A 22 5.93 21.51 36.98
C THR A 22 5.94 21.96 35.52
N VAL A 23 6.47 23.16 35.23
CA VAL A 23 6.63 23.65 33.85
C VAL A 23 7.77 22.92 33.12
N LEU A 24 8.82 22.50 33.82
CA LEU A 24 9.92 21.71 33.25
C LEU A 24 9.54 20.24 32.99
N LEU A 25 8.59 19.67 33.74
CA LEU A 25 8.13 18.29 33.52
C LEU A 25 7.14 18.16 32.33
N LEU A 26 6.40 19.22 31.99
CA LEU A 26 5.50 19.23 30.84
C LEU A 26 6.23 19.36 29.49
N LEU A 27 7.47 19.85 29.48
CA LEU A 27 8.34 19.87 28.29
C LEU A 27 9.00 18.51 27.98
N ALA A 28 9.02 17.59 28.94
CA ALA A 28 9.54 16.23 28.75
C ALA A 28 8.51 15.26 28.13
N LEU A 29 7.26 15.69 27.97
CA LEU A 29 6.19 14.95 27.29
C LEU A 29 5.96 15.41 25.85
N ALA A 30 6.91 16.14 25.26
CA ALA A 30 6.94 16.28 23.81
C ALA A 30 7.11 14.87 23.22
N PRO A 31 6.17 14.37 22.40
CA PRO A 31 6.36 13.09 21.75
C PRO A 31 7.59 13.23 20.86
N VAL A 32 8.67 12.54 21.23
CA VAL A 32 9.81 12.29 20.34
C VAL A 32 9.30 11.35 19.25
N ARG A 33 8.55 11.90 18.29
CA ARG A 33 8.28 11.31 16.98
C ARG A 33 9.13 12.02 15.93
N ALA A 34 10.43 12.11 16.20
CA ALA A 34 11.43 12.25 15.16
C ALA A 34 12.05 10.87 14.89
N ALA A 35 11.20 9.86 14.66
CA ALA A 35 11.66 8.62 14.07
C ALA A 35 12.06 8.96 12.63
N GLY A 36 13.36 8.86 12.34
CA GLY A 36 14.01 9.32 11.12
C GLY A 36 13.10 9.24 9.89
N VAL A 37 12.78 10.41 9.35
CA VAL A 37 12.26 10.53 7.99
C VAL A 37 13.39 10.00 7.11
N ALA A 38 13.24 8.77 6.64
CA ALA A 38 14.05 8.19 5.58
C ALA A 38 14.26 9.28 4.51
N ARG A 39 15.50 9.48 4.05
CA ARG A 39 15.76 10.43 2.96
C ARG A 39 15.17 9.86 1.68
N ILE A 40 13.87 10.07 1.49
CA ILE A 40 13.22 9.86 0.20
C ILE A 40 14.05 10.66 -0.81
N PRO A 41 14.46 10.08 -1.95
CA PRO A 41 15.18 10.85 -2.96
C PRO A 41 14.38 12.12 -3.27
N ARG A 42 15.04 13.21 -3.67
CA ARG A 42 14.34 14.44 -4.09
C ARG A 42 13.56 14.17 -5.38
N LEU A 43 12.42 13.50 -5.25
CA LEU A 43 11.47 13.20 -6.31
C LEU A 43 10.38 14.26 -6.27
N ALA A 44 10.00 14.74 -7.45
CA ALA A 44 8.83 15.58 -7.62
C ALA A 44 7.58 14.69 -7.62
N PHE A 45 7.03 14.46 -6.42
CA PHE A 45 5.72 13.82 -6.29
C PHE A 45 4.64 14.76 -6.83
N ALA A 46 3.68 14.21 -7.58
CA ALA A 46 2.64 14.99 -8.22
C ALA A 46 1.32 14.22 -8.29
N THR A 47 0.21 14.96 -8.31
CA THR A 47 -1.13 14.40 -8.46
C THR A 47 -1.25 13.59 -9.74
N GLY A 48 -1.76 12.35 -9.60
CA GLY A 48 -1.94 11.41 -10.70
C GLY A 48 -0.71 10.53 -10.98
N GLN A 49 0.31 10.55 -10.13
CA GLN A 49 1.32 9.49 -10.14
C GLN A 49 0.78 8.22 -9.47
N VAL A 50 1.17 7.06 -9.99
CA VAL A 50 0.89 5.76 -9.37
C VAL A 50 2.11 5.36 -8.55
N ILE A 51 1.89 4.92 -7.31
CA ILE A 51 2.95 4.43 -6.43
C ILE A 51 2.67 2.98 -6.07
N ALA A 52 3.67 2.11 -6.26
CA ALA A 52 3.58 0.68 -6.01
C ALA A 52 4.68 0.23 -5.04
N ILE A 53 4.31 -0.64 -4.11
CA ILE A 53 5.19 -1.11 -3.02
C ILE A 53 5.01 -2.61 -2.74
N SER A 54 5.99 -3.16 -2.04
CA SER A 54 5.89 -4.45 -1.35
C SER A 54 5.67 -4.18 0.14
N GLU A 55 4.52 -4.59 0.69
CA GLU A 55 4.23 -4.51 2.12
C GLU A 55 4.53 -5.84 2.85
N MET A 56 5.43 -6.68 2.34
CA MET A 56 5.65 -8.06 2.85
C MET A 56 5.94 -8.18 4.36
N LYS A 57 6.39 -7.10 5.01
CA LYS A 57 6.61 -7.04 6.45
C LYS A 57 5.44 -6.47 7.25
N ALA A 58 4.58 -5.66 6.62
CA ALA A 58 3.43 -5.04 7.26
C ALA A 58 2.17 -5.89 7.07
N ASP A 59 2.00 -6.49 5.88
CA ASP A 59 0.86 -7.30 5.50
C ASP A 59 1.30 -8.63 4.85
N PRO A 60 1.08 -9.79 5.51
CA PRO A 60 1.44 -11.08 4.93
C PRO A 60 0.69 -11.39 3.63
N SER A 61 -0.48 -10.78 3.37
CA SER A 61 -1.21 -10.97 2.12
C SER A 61 -0.42 -10.48 0.90
N THR A 62 0.53 -9.55 1.08
CA THR A 62 1.46 -9.12 0.03
C THR A 62 2.22 -10.31 -0.56
N LEU A 63 2.63 -11.28 0.26
CA LEU A 63 3.37 -12.46 -0.22
C LEU A 63 2.51 -13.26 -1.19
N LEU A 64 1.23 -13.45 -0.88
CA LEU A 64 0.31 -14.11 -1.79
C LEU A 64 0.18 -13.35 -3.12
N PHE A 65 0.02 -12.02 -3.08
CA PHE A 65 -0.15 -11.23 -4.30
C PHE A 65 1.12 -11.17 -5.15
N GLU A 66 2.30 -11.02 -4.54
CA GLU A 66 3.58 -11.05 -5.24
C GLU A 66 3.76 -12.38 -5.99
N ALA A 67 3.51 -13.48 -5.30
CA ALA A 67 3.58 -14.82 -5.88
C ALA A 67 2.54 -15.03 -6.98
N ALA A 68 1.29 -14.67 -6.71
CA ALA A 68 0.21 -14.89 -7.66
C ALA A 68 0.46 -14.11 -8.97
N THR A 69 0.95 -12.88 -8.85
CA THR A 69 1.15 -11.97 -9.98
C THR A 69 2.54 -12.04 -10.59
N SER A 70 3.40 -12.95 -10.13
CA SER A 70 4.81 -13.04 -10.54
C SER A 70 5.53 -11.68 -10.48
N SER A 71 5.25 -10.89 -9.44
CA SER A 71 5.73 -9.50 -9.32
C SER A 71 6.21 -9.20 -7.92
N ARG A 72 6.94 -8.09 -7.75
CA ARG A 72 7.33 -7.56 -6.42
C ARG A 72 6.35 -6.51 -5.89
N TYR A 73 5.16 -6.41 -6.49
CA TYR A 73 4.16 -5.41 -6.14
C TYR A 73 3.00 -6.09 -5.43
N GLY A 74 2.90 -5.89 -4.12
CA GLY A 74 1.78 -6.39 -3.32
C GLY A 74 0.68 -5.35 -3.12
N HIS A 75 1.01 -4.06 -3.22
CA HIS A 75 0.08 -2.98 -2.97
C HIS A 75 0.42 -1.72 -3.77
N LEU A 76 -0.59 -0.90 -4.07
CA LEU A 76 -0.42 0.33 -4.84
C LEU A 76 -1.51 1.37 -4.52
N GLY A 77 -1.28 2.60 -4.96
CA GLY A 77 -2.24 3.70 -4.87
C GLY A 77 -1.91 4.85 -5.82
N VAL A 78 -2.74 5.90 -5.79
CA VAL A 78 -2.53 7.14 -6.54
C VAL A 78 -2.06 8.25 -5.60
N VAL A 79 -0.98 8.92 -5.97
CA VAL A 79 -0.46 10.10 -5.27
C VAL A 79 -1.29 11.32 -5.65
N ALA A 80 -1.61 12.15 -4.65
CA ALA A 80 -2.23 13.44 -4.83
C ALA A 80 -1.59 14.48 -3.91
N ASP A 81 -1.30 15.65 -4.47
CA ASP A 81 -1.01 16.86 -3.70
C ASP A 81 -2.34 17.53 -3.32
N THR A 82 -2.59 17.64 -2.02
CA THR A 82 -3.85 18.10 -1.45
C THR A 82 -3.59 19.16 -0.38
N ALA A 83 -4.64 19.80 0.14
CA ALA A 83 -4.50 20.71 1.28
C ALA A 83 -3.95 20.03 2.55
N GLU A 84 -4.07 18.71 2.67
CA GLU A 84 -3.52 17.90 3.76
C GLU A 84 -2.05 17.49 3.51
N GLY A 85 -1.48 17.88 2.37
CA GLY A 85 -0.17 17.50 1.87
C GLY A 85 -0.21 16.37 0.84
N LEU A 86 0.92 15.70 0.66
CA LEU A 86 1.05 14.56 -0.24
C LEU A 86 0.38 13.32 0.35
N MET A 87 -0.70 12.90 -0.28
CA MET A 87 -1.52 11.77 0.12
C MET A 87 -1.43 10.65 -0.91
N VAL A 88 -1.60 9.41 -0.47
CA VAL A 88 -1.79 8.24 -1.32
C VAL A 88 -3.20 7.72 -1.11
N TYR A 89 -3.99 7.71 -2.15
CA TYR A 89 -5.33 7.12 -2.19
C TYR A 89 -5.21 5.66 -2.61
N HIS A 90 -5.74 4.77 -1.78
CA HIS A 90 -5.57 3.33 -1.96
C HIS A 90 -6.70 2.56 -1.28
N SER A 91 -6.93 1.34 -1.77
CA SER A 91 -7.88 0.41 -1.16
C SER A 91 -7.15 -0.60 -0.28
N VAL A 92 -7.59 -0.76 0.96
CA VAL A 92 -7.08 -1.72 1.96
C VAL A 92 -8.25 -2.41 2.64
N PRO A 93 -8.04 -3.49 3.44
CA PRO A 93 -9.11 -4.12 4.17
C PRO A 93 -10.03 -3.12 4.88
N ARG A 94 -11.34 -3.37 4.78
CA ARG A 94 -12.48 -2.48 5.13
C ARG A 94 -12.93 -1.54 4.01
N HIS A 95 -12.13 -0.57 3.56
CA HIS A 95 -12.58 0.43 2.58
C HIS A 95 -11.41 1.21 1.94
N VAL A 96 -11.74 1.97 0.89
CA VAL A 96 -10.88 3.00 0.30
C VAL A 96 -10.56 4.10 1.30
N GLN A 97 -9.30 4.48 1.38
CA GLN A 97 -8.82 5.54 2.27
C GLN A 97 -7.70 6.34 1.61
N LYS A 98 -7.31 7.45 2.24
CA LYS A 98 -6.11 8.20 1.91
C LYS A 98 -5.14 8.20 3.10
N THR A 99 -3.86 7.97 2.83
CA THR A 99 -2.80 7.90 3.83
C THR A 99 -1.71 8.90 3.47
N PRO A 100 -1.09 9.62 4.43
CA PRO A 100 0.08 10.44 4.13
C PRO A 100 1.17 9.64 3.41
N LEU A 101 1.80 10.23 2.39
CA LEU A 101 2.79 9.53 1.55
C LEU A 101 3.92 8.90 2.37
N ALA A 102 4.40 9.60 3.40
CA ALA A 102 5.44 9.09 4.30
C ALA A 102 5.01 7.83 5.03
N ASP A 103 3.76 7.79 5.51
CA ASP A 103 3.18 6.64 6.22
C ASP A 103 2.91 5.47 5.26
N PHE A 104 2.50 5.75 4.02
CA PHE A 104 2.36 4.74 2.98
C PHE A 104 3.71 4.07 2.68
N LEU A 105 4.75 4.87 2.43
CA LEU A 105 6.10 4.38 2.17
C LEU A 105 6.72 3.65 3.37
N ALA A 106 6.37 4.02 4.60
CA ALA A 106 6.86 3.34 5.80
C ALA A 106 6.45 1.86 5.84
N ARG A 107 5.35 1.47 5.19
CA ARG A 107 4.86 0.08 5.12
C ARG A 107 5.77 -0.83 4.28
N ALA A 108 6.55 -0.25 3.38
CA ALA A 108 7.49 -0.98 2.53
C ALA A 108 8.87 -1.22 3.18
N ARG A 109 9.13 -0.67 4.37
CA ARG A 109 10.47 -0.68 4.98
C ARG A 109 10.97 -2.09 5.31
N VAL A 110 12.07 -2.47 4.68
CA VAL A 110 12.80 -3.72 4.92
C VAL A 110 13.83 -3.54 6.04
N ASN A 111 14.10 -4.60 6.82
CA ASN A 111 15.11 -4.55 7.88
C ASN A 111 16.49 -4.16 7.34
N GLY A 112 17.21 -3.32 8.08
CA GLY A 112 18.55 -2.88 7.71
C GLY A 112 18.62 -1.91 6.52
N ARG A 113 17.48 -1.50 5.95
CA ARG A 113 17.44 -0.51 4.86
C ARG A 113 16.88 0.82 5.35
N LEU A 114 17.61 1.89 5.06
CA LEU A 114 17.19 3.26 5.40
C LEU A 114 16.05 3.75 4.49
N ASP A 115 16.00 3.28 3.25
CA ASP A 115 15.01 3.70 2.28
C ASP A 115 14.01 2.59 1.94
N PRO A 116 12.71 2.89 1.89
CA PRO A 116 11.71 1.93 1.43
C PRO A 116 11.88 1.63 -0.07
N PRO A 117 11.77 0.36 -0.50
CA PRO A 117 11.65 0.01 -1.92
C PRO A 117 10.25 0.36 -2.43
N PHE A 118 10.19 1.21 -3.46
CA PHE A 118 8.96 1.55 -4.16
C PHE A 118 9.23 1.79 -5.64
N THR A 119 8.16 1.77 -6.42
CA THR A 119 8.13 2.23 -7.81
C THR A 119 7.14 3.38 -7.91
N LEU A 120 7.55 4.46 -8.56
CA LEU A 120 6.72 5.62 -8.87
C LEU A 120 6.58 5.70 -10.39
N LEU A 121 5.33 5.76 -10.84
CA LEU A 121 4.98 5.85 -12.25
C LEU A 121 4.15 7.12 -12.50
N ARG A 122 4.20 7.63 -13.72
CA ARG A 122 3.33 8.70 -14.19
C ARG A 122 2.67 8.28 -15.49
N HIS A 123 1.55 8.89 -15.83
CA HIS A 123 0.97 8.71 -17.15
C HIS A 123 1.92 9.26 -18.23
N ALA A 124 2.09 8.54 -19.34
CA ALA A 124 2.99 8.90 -20.44
C ALA A 124 2.56 10.23 -21.09
N GLU A 125 1.25 10.38 -21.29
CA GLU A 125 0.64 11.68 -21.56
C GLU A 125 0.38 12.42 -20.24
N PRO A 126 1.01 13.58 -19.99
CA PRO A 126 0.80 14.32 -18.75
C PRO A 126 -0.66 14.74 -18.59
N LEU A 127 -1.20 14.57 -17.38
CA LEU A 127 -2.53 15.06 -17.05
C LEU A 127 -2.58 16.59 -17.14
N THR A 128 -3.70 17.12 -17.61
CA THR A 128 -4.04 18.54 -17.53
C THR A 128 -4.34 18.94 -16.08
N HIS A 129 -4.42 20.25 -15.82
CA HIS A 129 -4.83 20.73 -14.49
C HIS A 129 -6.27 20.32 -14.15
N ALA A 130 -7.18 20.35 -15.12
CA ALA A 130 -8.57 19.91 -14.95
C ALA A 130 -8.63 18.42 -14.58
N GLU A 131 -7.94 17.56 -15.33
CA GLU A 131 -7.89 16.11 -15.05
C GLU A 131 -7.32 15.81 -13.66
N ARG A 132 -6.26 16.52 -13.22
CA ARG A 132 -5.73 16.36 -11.86
C ARG A 132 -6.77 16.74 -10.80
N SER A 133 -7.50 17.82 -11.01
CA SER A 133 -8.56 18.26 -10.09
C SER A 133 -9.70 17.24 -10.02
N ASP A 134 -10.15 16.75 -11.17
CA ASP A 134 -11.24 15.77 -11.24
C ASP A 134 -10.82 14.40 -10.67
N LEU A 135 -9.57 13.99 -10.88
CA LEU A 135 -9.02 12.78 -10.28
C LEU A 135 -9.11 12.83 -8.75
N VAL A 136 -8.72 13.96 -8.14
CA VAL A 136 -8.82 14.15 -6.67
C VAL A 136 -10.28 14.09 -6.21
N LYS A 137 -11.21 14.74 -6.92
CA LYS A 137 -12.64 14.68 -6.58
C LYS A 137 -13.19 13.26 -6.60
N VAL A 138 -12.86 12.48 -7.64
CA VAL A 138 -13.29 11.07 -7.73
C VAL A 138 -12.74 10.26 -6.55
N MET A 139 -11.46 10.45 -6.23
CA MET A 139 -10.83 9.72 -5.13
C MET A 139 -11.39 10.12 -3.76
N ASP A 140 -11.60 11.42 -3.51
CA ASP A 140 -12.22 11.90 -2.27
C ASP A 140 -13.67 11.41 -2.12
N ASP A 141 -14.45 11.36 -3.20
CA ASP A 141 -15.79 10.76 -3.18
C ASP A 141 -15.74 9.27 -2.78
N MET A 142 -14.81 8.49 -3.36
CA MET A 142 -14.65 7.07 -2.99
C MET A 142 -14.29 6.90 -1.51
N VAL A 143 -13.43 7.78 -0.95
CA VAL A 143 -13.09 7.81 0.48
C VAL A 143 -14.31 8.18 1.32
N ALA A 144 -15.04 9.24 0.96
CA ALA A 144 -16.21 9.72 1.69
C ALA A 144 -17.32 8.67 1.76
N ARG A 145 -17.57 7.96 0.65
CA ARG A 145 -18.51 6.85 0.59
C ARG A 145 -18.01 5.56 1.26
N LYS A 146 -16.74 5.52 1.67
CA LYS A 146 -16.08 4.33 2.22
C LYS A 146 -16.28 3.11 1.32
N VAL A 147 -16.00 3.27 0.02
CA VAL A 147 -16.17 2.17 -0.96
C VAL A 147 -15.46 0.92 -0.42
N PRO A 148 -16.17 -0.22 -0.28
CA PRO A 148 -15.64 -1.38 0.43
C PRO A 148 -14.49 -2.04 -0.32
N PHE A 149 -13.63 -2.73 0.44
CA PHE A 149 -12.54 -3.52 -0.13
C PHE A 149 -13.08 -4.77 -0.84
N ASN A 150 -12.57 -5.03 -2.04
CA ASN A 150 -12.94 -6.18 -2.84
C ASN A 150 -12.10 -7.42 -2.49
N TYR A 151 -12.58 -8.25 -1.56
CA TYR A 151 -11.91 -9.50 -1.18
C TYR A 151 -11.96 -10.59 -2.24
N SER A 152 -12.89 -10.51 -3.21
CA SER A 152 -12.98 -11.50 -4.29
C SER A 152 -11.84 -11.36 -5.30
N MET A 153 -11.22 -10.17 -5.34
CA MET A 153 -10.21 -9.73 -6.33
C MET A 153 -10.72 -9.72 -7.79
N ALA A 154 -11.93 -10.21 -8.06
CA ALA A 154 -12.59 -10.15 -9.35
C ALA A 154 -13.25 -8.79 -9.54
N MET A 155 -13.30 -8.27 -10.77
CA MET A 155 -13.93 -6.98 -11.08
C MET A 155 -15.33 -6.88 -10.47
N ASN A 156 -15.58 -5.86 -9.66
CA ASN A 156 -16.83 -5.75 -8.90
C ASN A 156 -17.35 -4.31 -8.86
N PRO A 157 -18.53 -3.98 -9.38
CA PRO A 157 -18.98 -2.59 -9.47
C PRO A 157 -19.09 -1.87 -8.10
N SER A 158 -19.33 -2.62 -7.02
CA SER A 158 -19.64 -2.08 -5.68
C SER A 158 -18.46 -2.01 -4.70
N SER A 159 -17.33 -2.65 -5.02
CA SER A 159 -16.15 -2.73 -4.14
C SER A 159 -14.89 -2.64 -4.99
N VAL A 160 -13.77 -2.19 -4.43
CA VAL A 160 -12.50 -2.11 -5.18
C VAL A 160 -11.33 -2.70 -4.40
N ASN A 161 -10.44 -3.42 -5.08
CA ASN A 161 -9.10 -3.70 -4.57
C ASN A 161 -8.15 -2.56 -4.96
N CYS A 162 -6.87 -2.64 -4.58
CA CYS A 162 -5.91 -1.55 -4.80
C CYS A 162 -5.68 -1.26 -6.30
N SER A 163 -5.54 -2.28 -7.14
CA SER A 163 -5.37 -2.14 -8.59
C SER A 163 -6.65 -1.65 -9.28
N GLU A 164 -7.80 -2.17 -8.85
CA GLU A 164 -9.10 -1.79 -9.38
C GLU A 164 -9.44 -0.33 -9.05
N LEU A 165 -9.07 0.16 -7.86
CA LEU A 165 -9.16 1.58 -7.52
C LEU A 165 -8.38 2.42 -8.52
N VAL A 166 -7.10 2.10 -8.75
CA VAL A 166 -6.26 2.90 -9.64
C VAL A 166 -6.81 2.91 -11.05
N ARG A 167 -7.17 1.74 -11.59
CA ARG A 167 -7.82 1.67 -12.89
C ARG A 167 -9.05 2.57 -12.98
N ARG A 168 -9.98 2.47 -12.02
CA ARG A 168 -11.27 3.17 -12.07
C ARG A 168 -11.15 4.68 -11.93
N VAL A 169 -10.23 5.18 -11.10
CA VAL A 169 -10.09 6.63 -10.92
C VAL A 169 -9.54 7.28 -12.19
N PHE A 170 -8.66 6.59 -12.93
CA PHE A 170 -8.20 7.04 -14.24
C PHE A 170 -9.31 6.92 -15.30
N GLU A 171 -10.06 5.81 -15.32
CA GLU A 171 -11.21 5.66 -16.23
C GLU A 171 -12.25 6.78 -16.03
N ALA A 172 -12.50 7.19 -14.78
CA ALA A 172 -13.46 8.25 -14.44
C ALA A 172 -13.08 9.62 -15.01
N ILE A 173 -11.80 9.86 -15.31
CA ILE A 173 -11.31 11.09 -15.96
C ILE A 173 -11.02 10.90 -17.46
N GLY A 174 -11.53 9.82 -18.06
CA GLY A 174 -11.35 9.53 -19.49
C GLY A 174 -10.02 8.86 -19.86
N ARG A 175 -9.20 8.45 -18.88
CA ARG A 175 -7.93 7.73 -19.07
C ARG A 175 -8.15 6.23 -18.94
N SER A 176 -8.71 5.61 -19.97
CA SER A 176 -9.05 4.19 -19.96
C SER A 176 -7.86 3.27 -20.28
N GLY A 177 -8.03 1.97 -20.01
CA GLY A 177 -7.07 0.95 -20.42
C GLY A 177 -5.86 0.77 -19.50
N LEU A 178 -5.84 1.42 -18.33
CA LEU A 178 -4.79 1.22 -17.33
C LEU A 178 -4.88 -0.18 -16.71
N GLY A 179 -3.82 -0.96 -16.86
CA GLY A 179 -3.70 -2.34 -16.42
C GLY A 179 -4.54 -3.31 -17.23
N GLU A 180 -3.93 -4.39 -17.72
CA GLU A 180 -4.67 -5.46 -18.39
C GLU A 180 -5.64 -6.14 -17.41
N VAL A 181 -6.89 -6.32 -17.86
CA VAL A 181 -7.91 -7.11 -17.16
C VAL A 181 -7.85 -8.53 -17.70
N GLY A 182 -7.65 -9.51 -16.82
CA GLY A 182 -7.50 -10.90 -17.23
C GLY A 182 -7.91 -11.90 -16.15
N PRO A 183 -7.87 -13.21 -16.47
CA PRO A 183 -8.29 -14.26 -15.55
C PRO A 183 -7.41 -14.34 -14.29
N ILE A 184 -7.97 -14.08 -13.11
CA ILE A 184 -7.19 -14.07 -11.85
C ILE A 184 -6.92 -15.45 -11.27
N GLY A 185 -7.73 -16.46 -11.59
CA GLY A 185 -7.60 -17.81 -11.02
C GLY A 185 -6.27 -18.50 -11.35
N ARG A 186 -5.68 -18.19 -12.51
CA ARG A 186 -4.41 -18.80 -13.00
C ARG A 186 -3.19 -18.37 -12.16
N HIS A 187 -3.28 -17.22 -11.51
CA HIS A 187 -2.23 -16.64 -10.69
C HIS A 187 -1.97 -17.45 -9.41
N TYR A 188 -2.99 -18.10 -8.86
CA TYR A 188 -2.92 -18.84 -7.59
C TYR A 188 -2.21 -20.20 -7.66
N GLY A 189 -1.61 -20.56 -8.79
CA GLY A 189 -0.75 -21.74 -8.89
C GLY A 189 0.66 -21.53 -8.33
N ALA A 190 1.04 -20.30 -7.92
CA ALA A 190 2.39 -19.93 -7.45
C ALA A 190 2.89 -20.87 -6.35
N PHE A 191 4.18 -21.22 -6.37
CA PHE A 191 4.75 -22.20 -5.41
C PHE A 191 3.97 -23.52 -5.38
N ASP A 192 3.57 -24.05 -6.54
CA ASP A 192 2.70 -25.23 -6.67
C ASP A 192 1.38 -25.17 -5.86
N GLY A 193 0.92 -23.96 -5.57
CA GLY A 193 -0.27 -23.73 -4.73
C GLY A 193 -0.03 -23.91 -3.24
N ALA A 194 1.23 -24.10 -2.79
CA ALA A 194 1.59 -24.26 -1.37
C ALA A 194 1.15 -23.07 -0.50
N LEU A 195 0.98 -21.89 -1.09
CA LEU A 195 0.50 -20.69 -0.39
C LEU A 195 -0.99 -20.75 -0.04
N LEU A 196 -1.81 -21.43 -0.84
CA LEU A 196 -3.26 -21.51 -0.61
C LEU A 196 -3.65 -22.07 0.77
N PRO A 197 -3.14 -23.25 1.20
CA PRO A 197 -3.43 -23.78 2.52
C PRO A 197 -2.85 -22.90 3.65
N ILE A 198 -1.69 -22.26 3.41
CA ILE A 198 -1.05 -21.37 4.40
C ILE A 198 -1.95 -20.15 4.69
N PHE A 199 -2.50 -19.54 3.64
CA PHE A 199 -3.37 -18.37 3.75
C PHE A 199 -4.84 -18.72 3.99
N LYS A 200 -5.20 -20.01 3.99
CA LYS A 200 -6.58 -20.50 4.12
C LYS A 200 -7.54 -19.85 3.12
N ILE A 201 -7.06 -19.62 1.91
CA ILE A 201 -7.86 -19.03 0.83
C ILE A 201 -8.25 -20.08 -0.20
N SER A 202 -9.45 -19.92 -0.74
CA SER A 202 -9.89 -20.68 -1.91
C SER A 202 -9.44 -19.97 -3.17
N ARG A 203 -9.22 -20.73 -4.25
CA ARG A 203 -9.02 -20.13 -5.57
C ARG A 203 -10.27 -19.35 -5.97
N PRO A 204 -10.14 -18.17 -6.60
CA PRO A 204 -11.27 -17.52 -7.23
C PRO A 204 -11.92 -18.46 -8.26
N PRO A 205 -13.24 -18.33 -8.53
CA PRO A 205 -13.91 -19.10 -9.56
C PRO A 205 -13.17 -19.02 -10.89
N GLU A 206 -13.14 -20.12 -11.63
CA GLU A 206 -12.53 -20.16 -12.96
C GLU A 206 -13.16 -19.09 -13.88
N GLY A 207 -12.32 -18.41 -14.68
CA GLY A 207 -12.78 -17.34 -15.56
C GLY A 207 -13.02 -15.98 -14.87
N SER A 208 -12.92 -15.88 -13.55
CA SER A 208 -13.02 -14.58 -12.85
C SER A 208 -12.00 -13.60 -13.41
N LEU A 209 -12.47 -12.44 -13.88
CA LEU A 209 -11.62 -11.38 -14.42
C LEU A 209 -11.22 -10.39 -13.32
N GLY A 210 -10.00 -9.89 -13.38
CA GLY A 210 -9.50 -8.88 -12.44
C GLY A 210 -8.29 -8.16 -13.01
N VAL A 211 -7.85 -7.12 -12.29
CA VAL A 211 -6.67 -6.33 -12.60
C VAL A 211 -5.68 -6.46 -11.44
N SER A 212 -4.41 -6.67 -11.74
CA SER A 212 -3.38 -6.96 -10.74
C SER A 212 -2.43 -5.78 -10.53
N PRO A 213 -1.68 -5.71 -9.42
CA PRO A 213 -0.64 -4.71 -9.25
C PRO A 213 0.39 -4.73 -10.37
N ALA A 214 0.81 -5.92 -10.76
CA ALA A 214 1.71 -6.13 -11.88
C ALA A 214 1.15 -5.53 -13.17
N SER A 215 -0.11 -5.82 -13.53
CA SER A 215 -0.66 -5.33 -14.79
C SER A 215 -0.77 -3.80 -14.83
N ILE A 216 -1.04 -3.14 -13.70
CA ILE A 216 -1.01 -1.67 -13.59
C ILE A 216 0.41 -1.13 -13.80
N VAL A 217 1.41 -1.65 -13.07
CA VAL A 217 2.81 -1.16 -13.16
C VAL A 217 3.37 -1.34 -14.57
N HIS A 218 2.96 -2.40 -15.26
CA HIS A 218 3.43 -2.73 -16.60
C HIS A 218 2.53 -2.17 -17.73
N SER A 219 1.58 -1.30 -17.40
CA SER A 219 0.67 -0.69 -18.37
C SER A 219 1.43 0.22 -19.34
N PRO A 220 1.23 0.12 -20.67
CA PRO A 220 1.96 0.93 -21.66
C PRO A 220 1.64 2.43 -21.58
N GLN A 221 0.55 2.81 -20.91
CA GLN A 221 0.17 4.20 -20.65
C GLN A 221 0.96 4.84 -19.50
N LEU A 222 1.78 4.07 -18.79
CA LEU A 222 2.60 4.56 -17.69
C LEU A 222 4.09 4.56 -18.02
N GLU A 223 4.78 5.59 -17.57
CA GLU A 223 6.22 5.72 -17.58
C GLU A 223 6.77 5.61 -16.16
N VAL A 224 7.92 4.94 -16.03
CA VAL A 224 8.63 4.84 -14.75
C VAL A 224 9.35 6.15 -14.46
N VAL A 225 9.00 6.79 -13.33
CA VAL A 225 9.70 7.97 -12.79
C VAL A 225 10.84 7.54 -11.87
N TYR A 226 10.59 6.50 -11.07
CA TYR A 226 11.55 5.95 -10.12
C TYR A 226 11.21 4.48 -9.87
N ALA A 227 12.22 3.61 -9.75
CA ALA A 227 12.00 2.21 -9.43
C ALA A 227 13.14 1.65 -8.57
N LYS A 228 12.78 1.06 -7.43
CA LYS A 228 13.64 0.17 -6.63
C LYS A 228 13.19 -1.30 -6.69
N LEU A 229 12.09 -1.56 -7.37
CA LEU A 229 11.54 -2.90 -7.62
C LEU A 229 11.64 -3.21 -9.13
N PRO A 230 11.71 -4.47 -9.54
CA PRO A 230 11.75 -4.84 -10.97
C PRO A 230 10.52 -4.31 -11.72
N VAL A 231 10.75 -3.58 -12.82
CA VAL A 231 9.69 -2.96 -13.67
C VAL A 231 9.78 -3.42 -15.13
N ASP A 232 10.89 -4.02 -15.49
CA ASP A 232 11.27 -4.42 -16.85
C ASP A 232 11.06 -5.91 -17.10
N ARG A 233 10.53 -6.65 -16.12
CA ARG A 233 10.20 -8.07 -16.23
C ARG A 233 9.36 -8.53 -15.06
N MET A 234 8.71 -9.68 -15.25
CA MET A 234 8.20 -10.49 -14.16
C MET A 234 9.35 -11.14 -13.38
N VAL A 235 9.07 -11.53 -12.14
CA VAL A 235 10.03 -12.23 -11.26
C VAL A 235 9.64 -13.69 -11.10
N SER A 236 10.64 -14.57 -11.01
CA SER A 236 10.45 -16.00 -10.74
C SER A 236 10.03 -16.27 -9.30
N ASP A 237 9.43 -17.45 -9.05
CA ASP A 237 9.11 -17.92 -7.69
C ASP A 237 10.38 -17.96 -6.81
N ALA A 238 11.54 -18.35 -7.38
CA ALA A 238 12.84 -18.33 -6.70
C ALA A 238 13.30 -16.92 -6.29
N GLU A 239 13.15 -15.93 -7.17
CA GLU A 239 13.49 -14.53 -6.85
C GLU A 239 12.54 -13.95 -5.80
N ILE A 240 11.24 -14.26 -5.91
CA ILE A 240 10.23 -13.88 -4.92
C ILE A 240 10.58 -14.48 -3.55
N PHE A 241 10.86 -15.77 -3.51
CA PHE A 241 11.24 -16.49 -2.29
C PHE A 241 12.47 -15.89 -1.62
N ASN A 242 13.53 -15.63 -2.40
CA ASN A 242 14.76 -15.03 -1.88
C ASN A 242 14.50 -13.63 -1.31
N ALA A 243 13.72 -12.81 -2.01
CA ALA A 243 13.33 -11.50 -1.51
C ALA A 243 12.53 -11.58 -0.19
N TRP A 244 11.65 -12.58 -0.02
CA TRP A 244 10.94 -12.79 1.24
C TRP A 244 11.85 -13.26 2.37
N LYS A 245 12.75 -14.19 2.06
CA LYS A 245 13.71 -14.76 3.00
C LYS A 245 14.64 -13.69 3.57
N ASP A 246 15.16 -12.83 2.71
CA ASP A 246 16.15 -11.81 3.07
C ASP A 246 15.48 -10.51 3.53
N GLY A 247 14.25 -10.26 3.06
CA GLY A 247 13.48 -9.06 3.35
C GLY A 247 12.61 -9.13 4.62
N GLY A 248 12.61 -10.25 5.34
CA GLY A 248 11.81 -10.46 6.54
C GLY A 248 10.32 -10.79 6.29
N GLY A 249 9.95 -11.09 5.04
CA GLY A 249 8.61 -11.54 4.68
C GLY A 249 8.29 -12.92 5.27
N LEU A 250 9.26 -13.84 5.29
CA LEU A 250 9.06 -15.16 5.92
C LEU A 250 8.90 -15.08 7.44
N ASP A 251 9.54 -14.10 8.10
CA ASP A 251 9.38 -13.87 9.54
C ASP A 251 7.96 -13.39 9.85
N GLN A 252 7.43 -12.52 9.00
CA GLN A 252 6.04 -12.05 9.06
C GLN A 252 5.06 -13.22 8.89
N LEU A 253 5.28 -14.04 7.87
CA LEU A 253 4.42 -15.18 7.57
C LEU A 253 4.44 -16.20 8.71
N ALA A 254 5.62 -16.54 9.24
CA ALA A 254 5.78 -17.42 10.38
C ALA A 254 5.00 -16.93 11.60
N ARG A 255 5.07 -15.62 11.89
CA ARG A 255 4.37 -15.01 13.02
C ARG A 255 2.85 -15.12 12.90
N VAL A 256 2.30 -14.84 11.72
CA VAL A 256 0.83 -14.80 11.52
C VAL A 256 0.24 -16.20 11.39
N THR A 257 0.96 -17.13 10.76
CA THR A 257 0.48 -18.50 10.51
C THR A 257 0.83 -19.47 11.64
N ARG A 258 1.77 -19.10 12.52
CA ARG A 258 2.38 -19.96 13.54
C ARG A 258 3.14 -21.16 12.96
N ILE A 259 3.46 -21.14 11.67
CA ILE A 259 4.35 -22.14 11.05
C ILE A 259 5.79 -21.73 11.33
N PRO A 260 6.66 -22.63 11.83
CA PRO A 260 8.07 -22.31 12.07
C PRO A 260 8.75 -21.79 10.80
N ARG A 261 9.56 -20.72 10.94
CA ARG A 261 10.29 -20.11 9.82
C ARG A 261 11.13 -21.13 9.04
N GLY A 262 11.81 -22.04 9.73
CA GLY A 262 12.62 -23.10 9.10
C GLY A 262 11.79 -24.00 8.18
N LYS A 263 10.59 -24.37 8.62
CA LYS A 263 9.64 -25.15 7.81
C LYS A 263 9.15 -24.37 6.58
N LEU A 264 8.84 -23.08 6.74
CA LEU A 264 8.49 -22.24 5.59
C LEU A 264 9.62 -22.13 4.57
N ILE A 265 10.88 -22.07 5.01
CA ILE A 265 12.05 -22.04 4.13
C ILE A 265 12.18 -23.35 3.35
N GLU A 266 12.01 -24.48 4.02
CA GLU A 266 12.07 -25.80 3.39
C GLU A 266 10.94 -25.99 2.37
N ASP A 267 9.68 -25.83 2.82
CA ASP A 267 8.50 -26.09 2.01
C ASP A 267 8.42 -25.14 0.79
N LEU A 268 8.58 -23.83 1.01
CA LEU A 268 8.50 -22.84 -0.06
C LEU A 268 9.77 -22.78 -0.90
N GLY A 269 10.94 -23.06 -0.32
CA GLY A 269 12.21 -23.07 -1.05
C GLY A 269 12.24 -24.18 -2.10
N LYS A 270 11.76 -25.37 -1.73
CA LYS A 270 11.59 -26.50 -2.67
C LYS A 270 10.58 -26.16 -3.77
N ALA A 271 9.40 -25.66 -3.41
CA ALA A 271 8.39 -25.27 -4.39
C ALA A 271 8.87 -24.15 -5.34
N ALA A 272 9.78 -23.29 -4.88
CA ALA A 272 10.35 -22.20 -5.68
C ALA A 272 11.47 -22.66 -6.62
N SER A 273 12.27 -23.68 -6.27
CA SER A 273 13.35 -24.19 -7.12
C SER A 273 12.84 -24.94 -8.35
N ASP A 274 11.62 -25.49 -8.25
CA ASP A 274 11.10 -26.44 -9.22
C ASP A 274 10.37 -25.75 -10.40
N ARG A 275 10.31 -24.40 -10.42
CA ARG A 275 9.63 -23.65 -11.50
C ARG A 275 10.45 -22.47 -12.05
N PRO A 276 10.58 -22.34 -13.39
CA PRO A 276 11.07 -21.11 -14.01
C PRO A 276 10.06 -19.96 -13.81
N ALA A 277 10.49 -18.73 -14.10
CA ALA A 277 9.59 -17.59 -14.19
C ALA A 277 8.41 -17.94 -15.12
N ARG A 278 7.18 -17.69 -14.66
CA ARG A 278 6.01 -17.92 -15.50
C ARG A 278 5.96 -16.87 -16.57
N ASP A 279 5.76 -17.33 -17.81
CA ASP A 279 5.27 -16.45 -18.86
C ASP A 279 3.88 -15.95 -18.43
N TYR A 280 3.81 -14.68 -18.03
CA TYR A 280 2.55 -13.94 -18.12
C TYR A 280 2.13 -13.97 -19.60
N PRO A 281 0.83 -14.05 -19.94
CA PRO A 281 0.40 -14.17 -21.33
C PRO A 281 1.18 -13.23 -22.26
N SER A 282 1.62 -13.82 -23.36
CA SER A 282 2.61 -13.36 -24.35
C SER A 282 2.33 -12.03 -25.05
N THR A 283 1.35 -11.26 -24.57
CA THR A 283 1.01 -9.92 -25.04
C THR A 283 1.86 -8.84 -24.38
N TRP A 284 2.48 -9.12 -23.22
CA TRP A 284 3.42 -8.19 -22.61
C TRP A 284 4.71 -8.10 -23.44
N ARG A 285 4.87 -6.98 -24.15
CA ARG A 285 6.15 -6.59 -24.74
C ARG A 285 6.78 -5.54 -23.83
N PRO A 286 8.05 -5.70 -23.41
CA PRO A 286 8.74 -4.64 -22.70
C PRO A 286 8.68 -3.35 -23.52
N PRO A 287 8.53 -2.17 -22.88
CA PRO A 287 8.57 -0.90 -23.58
C PRO A 287 9.87 -0.81 -24.38
N ARG A 288 9.76 -0.53 -25.68
CA ARG A 288 10.94 -0.22 -26.50
C ARG A 288 11.50 1.10 -25.97
N ARG A 289 12.75 1.06 -25.49
CA ARG A 289 13.50 2.27 -25.12
C ARG A 289 13.79 3.11 -26.34
#